data_AF-A0A1V5KR86-F1
#
_entry.id   AF-A0A1V5KR86-F1
#
_cell.length_a   1.000
_cell.length_b   1.000
_cell.length_c   1.000
_cell.angle_alpha   90.00
_cell.angle_beta   90.00
_cell.angle_gamma   90.00
#
_symmetry.space_group_name_H-M   'P 1'
#
loop_
_entity.id
_entity.type
_entity.pdbx_description
1 polymer ?
#
loop_
_entity_poly.entity_id
_entity_poly.type
_entity_poly.pdbx_seq_one_letter_code
_entity_poly.pdbx_strand_id
1 'polypeptide(L)' 'MELSKEVLEAIKKAGEDGTITCTEARRIAGEFNVPPRAVGEAANDLKLKIKSCVLGCF' A
#
# COMPACT_ATOMS: atom_id res chain seq x y z
N MET A 1 -2.87 -5.61 16.38
CA MET A 1 -3.47 -5.46 15.04
C MET A 1 -2.53 -6.17 14.09
N GLU A 2 -2.85 -7.41 13.72
CA GLU A 2 -2.07 -8.13 12.71
C GLU A 2 -2.55 -7.63 11.35
N LEU A 3 -1.68 -6.91 10.65
CA LEU A 3 -1.88 -6.70 9.22
C LEU A 3 -1.62 -8.06 8.57
N SER A 4 -2.66 -8.68 8.01
CA SER A 4 -2.58 -10.01 7.39
C SER A 4 -1.40 -10.04 6.41
N LYS A 5 -0.56 -11.10 6.49
CA LYS A 5 0.60 -11.27 5.59
C LYS A 5 0.22 -11.13 4.11
N GLU A 6 -1.00 -11.52 3.76
CA GLU A 6 -1.59 -11.37 2.43
C GLU A 6 -1.57 -9.92 1.92
N VAL A 7 -1.88 -8.94 2.78
CA VAL A 7 -1.85 -7.51 2.43
C VAL A 7 -0.41 -7.06 2.22
N LEU A 8 0.51 -7.49 3.10
CA LEU A 8 1.93 -7.18 3.00
C LEU A 8 2.53 -7.75 1.71
N GLU A 9 2.17 -8.97 1.33
CA GLU A 9 2.59 -9.60 0.07
C GLU A 9 1.98 -8.89 -1.14
N ALA A 10 0.70 -8.52 -1.09
CA ALA A 10 0.05 -7.75 -2.16
C ALA A 10 0.72 -6.39 -2.37
N ILE A 11 1.06 -5.69 -1.28
CA ILE A 11 1.82 -4.43 -1.31
C ILE A 11 3.22 -4.66 -1.88
N LYS A 12 3.90 -5.74 -1.47
CA LYS A 12 5.23 -6.10 -1.99
C LYS A 12 5.20 -6.42 -3.48
N LYS A 13 4.18 -7.14 -3.95
CA LYS A 13 3.96 -7.43 -5.38
C LYS A 13 3.64 -6.18 -6.17
N ALA A 14 2.77 -5.32 -5.66
CA ALA A 14 2.47 -4.04 -6.31
C ALA A 14 3.66 -3.07 -6.28
N GLY A 15 4.55 -3.22 -5.29
CA GLY A 15 5.78 -2.49 -5.11
C GLY A 15 7.04 -3.25 -5.52
N GLU A 16 6.95 -4.27 -6.38
CA GLU A 16 8.12 -5.06 -6.80
C GLU A 16 9.20 -4.18 -7.45
N ASP A 17 8.78 -3.08 -8.08
CA ASP A 17 9.62 -2.04 -8.67
C ASP A 17 10.22 -1.05 -7.63
N GLY A 18 10.02 -1.31 -6.32
CA GLY A 18 10.41 -0.42 -5.23
C GLY A 18 9.54 0.83 -5.09
N THR A 19 8.47 0.94 -5.88
CA THR A 19 7.48 2.03 -5.83
C THR A 19 6.07 1.47 -5.89
N ILE A 20 5.17 2.02 -5.07
CA ILE A 20 3.74 1.71 -5.10
C ILE A 20 2.96 2.97 -5.45
N THR A 21 1.84 2.87 -6.17
CA THR A 21 0.97 4.05 -6.40
C THR A 21 -0.18 4.11 -5.41
N CYS A 22 -0.67 5.31 -5.08
CA CYS A 22 -1.82 5.47 -4.19
C CYS A 22 -3.08 4.78 -4.76
N THR A 23 -3.21 4.74 -6.09
CA THR A 23 -4.25 3.98 -6.79
C THR A 23 -4.14 2.48 -6.48
N GLU A 24 -2.95 1.91 -6.58
CA GLU A 24 -2.73 0.48 -6.31
C GLU A 24 -2.87 0.13 -4.83
N ALA A 25 -2.35 0.98 -3.95
CA ALA A 25 -2.55 0.85 -2.51
C ALA A 25 -4.04 0.89 -2.13
N ARG A 26 -4.83 1.79 -2.76
CA ARG A 26 -6.27 1.87 -2.53
C ARG A 26 -7.02 0.69 -3.13
N ARG A 27 -6.56 0.15 -4.27
CA ARG A 27 -7.16 -1.02 -4.92
C ARG A 27 -6.96 -2.28 -4.07
N ILE A 28 -5.74 -2.49 -3.56
CA ILE A 28 -5.43 -3.53 -2.57
C ILE A 28 -6.22 -3.31 -1.28
N ALA A 29 -6.29 -2.08 -0.78
CA ALA A 29 -7.09 -1.75 0.40
C ALA A 29 -8.56 -2.14 0.22
N GLY A 30 -9.14 -1.88 -0.95
CA GLY A 30 -10.51 -2.25 -1.30
C GLY A 30 -10.72 -3.76 -1.41
N GLU A 31 -9.81 -4.48 -2.09
CA GLU A 31 -9.89 -5.93 -2.24
C GLU A 31 -9.75 -6.67 -0.91
N PHE A 32 -8.81 -6.25 -0.08
CA PHE A 32 -8.54 -6.88 1.21
C PHE A 32 -9.38 -6.29 2.36
N ASN A 33 -10.27 -5.36 2.06
CA ASN A 33 -11.10 -4.64 3.03
C ASN A 33 -10.29 -4.00 4.18
N VAL A 34 -9.05 -3.59 3.90
CA VAL A 34 -8.16 -2.96 4.88
C VAL A 34 -8.10 -1.45 4.68
N PRO A 35 -7.86 -0.67 5.75
CA PRO A 35 -7.77 0.77 5.61
C PRO A 35 -6.53 1.16 4.77
N PRO A 36 -6.67 2.08 3.80
CA PRO A 36 -5.55 2.54 2.97
C PRO A 36 -4.43 3.19 3.78
N ARG A 37 -4.74 3.68 4.99
CA ARG A 37 -3.74 4.17 5.96
C ARG A 37 -2.81 3.05 6.42
N ALA A 38 -3.34 1.86 6.72
CA ALA A 38 -2.53 0.71 7.11
C ALA A 38 -1.68 0.18 5.94
N VAL A 39 -2.22 0.22 4.72
CA VAL A 39 -1.47 -0.10 3.49
C VAL A 39 -0.33 0.89 3.27
N GLY A 40 -0.58 2.19 3.49
CA GLY A 40 0.44 3.24 3.41
C GLY A 40 1.52 3.11 4.49
N GLU A 41 1.14 2.83 5.74
CA GLU A 41 2.09 2.54 6.83
C GLU A 41 2.94 1.32 6.51
N ALA A 42 2.34 0.22 6.05
CA ALA A 42 3.09 -0.98 5.66
C ALA A 42 4.02 -0.74 4.47
N ALA A 43 3.57 0.00 3.45
CA ALA A 43 4.43 0.39 2.33
C ALA A 43 5.61 1.26 2.80
N ASN A 44 5.37 2.19 3.72
CA ASN A 44 6.41 3.03 4.30
C ASN A 44 7.41 2.22 5.15
N ASP A 45 6.92 1.26 5.94
CA ASP A 45 7.74 0.33 6.73
C ASP A 45 8.60 -0.58 5.83
N LEU A 46 8.04 -1.01 4.70
CA LEU A 46 8.71 -1.76 3.63
C LEU A 46 9.68 -0.90 2.79
N LYS A 47 9.82 0.40 3.08
CA LYS A 47 10.59 1.38 2.29
C LYS A 47 10.17 1.48 0.81
N LEU A 48 8.93 1.14 0.50
CA LEU A 48 8.36 1.30 -0.83
C LEU A 48 8.01 2.78 -1.04
N LYS A 49 8.49 3.37 -2.13
CA LYS A 49 8.18 4.76 -2.45
C LYS A 49 6.76 4.89 -2.98
N ILE A 50 5.88 5.55 -2.24
CA ILE A 50 4.53 5.85 -2.73
C ILE A 50 4.62 6.99 -3.76
N LYS A 51 4.43 6.68 -5.05
CA LYS A 51 4.32 7.68 -6.13
C LYS A 51 2.84 7.95 -6.47
N SER A 52 2.53 9.13 -6.98
CA SER A 52 1.17 9.43 -7.47
C SER A 52 0.09 9.38 -6.37
N CYS A 53 0.27 10.14 -5.28
CA CYS A 53 -0.80 10.40 -4.32
C CYS A 53 -1.85 11.29 -4.98
N VAL A 54 -2.78 10.68 -5.72
CA VAL A 54 -3.92 11.35 -6.36
C VAL A 54 -4.89 12.00 -5.37
N LEU A 55 -4.67 11.78 -4.07
CA LEU A 55 -5.47 12.39 -3.01
C LEU A 55 -4.96 13.76 -2.55
N GLY A 56 -3.81 14.26 -3.04
CA GLY A 56 -3.30 15.57 -2.60
C GLY A 56 -3.12 15.69 -1.08
N CYS A 57 -2.85 14.56 -0.40
CA CYS A 57 -2.43 14.55 1.01
C CYS A 57 -0.89 14.48 1.12
N PHE A 58 -0.23 15.40 0.43
CA PHE A 58 1.07 15.95 0.81
C PHE A 58 0.94 17.45 0.85
#